data_AF-A0A8S2ZLY1-F1
#
_entry.id   AF-A0A8S2ZLY1-F1
#
_cell.length_a   1.000
_cell.length_b   1.000
_cell.length_c   1.000
_cell.angle_alpha   90.00
_cell.angle_beta   90.00
_cell.angle_gamma   90.00
#
_symmetry.space_group_name_H-M   'P 1'
#
loop_
_entity.id
_entity.type
_entity.pdbx_description
1 polymer ?
#
loop_
_entity_poly.entity_id
_entity_poly.type
_entity_poly.pdbx_seq_one_letter_code
_entity_poly.pdbx_strand_id
1 'polypeptide(L)' 'MHLTQQIYDEDKDLRVEMAEILLPILDKQDYDGLIFFSDEAAFHVSEVVHKHNCRIWSESNPYATFEVALKSPKVMV' A
#
# COMPACT_ATOMS: atom_id res chain seq x y z
N MET A 1 17.10 1.74 -3.56
CA MET A 1 16.05 2.66 -4.04
C MET A 1 14.74 1.90 -4.06
N HIS A 2 13.77 2.31 -3.25
CA HIS A 2 12.44 1.71 -3.17
C HIS A 2 11.44 2.66 -3.83
N LEU A 3 10.72 2.17 -4.84
CA LEU A 3 9.63 2.92 -5.45
C LEU A 3 8.39 2.66 -4.62
N THR A 4 7.75 3.73 -4.16
CA THR A 4 6.49 3.69 -3.42
C THR A 4 5.42 4.41 -4.21
N GLN A 5 4.16 4.07 -3.94
CA GLN A 5 3.06 4.88 -4.41
C GLN A 5 3.17 6.30 -3.85
N GLN A 6 2.89 7.30 -4.68
CA GLN A 6 2.73 8.68 -4.24
C GLN A 6 1.52 8.83 -3.31
N ILE A 7 1.74 9.47 -2.17
CA ILE A 7 0.72 9.72 -1.14
C ILE A 7 0.59 11.23 -0.98
N TYR A 8 -0.62 11.75 -1.11
CA TYR A 8 -0.89 13.18 -0.89
C TYR A 8 -1.06 13.46 0.61
N ASP A 9 -0.99 14.74 1.01
CA ASP A 9 -1.13 15.08 2.43
C ASP A 9 -2.52 14.73 2.96
N GLU A 10 -3.55 14.88 2.13
CA GLU A 10 -4.92 14.48 2.45
C GLU A 10 -5.05 12.97 2.67
N ASP A 11 -4.30 12.15 1.92
CA ASP A 11 -4.30 10.69 2.10
C ASP A 11 -3.74 10.30 3.48
N LYS A 12 -2.82 11.09 4.05
CA LYS A 12 -2.27 10.82 5.39
C LYS A 12 -3.33 11.04 6.45
N ASP A 13 -4.06 12.15 6.36
CA ASP A 13 -5.14 12.48 7.29
C ASP A 13 -6.26 11.43 7.22
N LEU A 14 -6.69 11.06 6.01
CA LEU A 14 -7.70 10.02 5.79
C LEU A 14 -7.29 8.66 6.36
N ARG A 15 -5.99 8.31 6.27
CA ARG A 15 -5.49 7.06 6.84
C ARG A 15 -5.50 7.06 8.37
N VAL A 16 -5.22 8.20 8.99
CA VAL A 16 -5.32 8.35 10.46
C VAL A 16 -6.78 8.25 10.88
N GLU A 17 -7.67 8.99 10.24
CA GLU A 17 -9.12 8.96 10.52
C GLU A 17 -9.68 7.54 10.39
N MET A 18 -9.34 6.83 9.32
CA MET A 18 -9.77 5.44 9.12
C MET A 18 -9.24 4.52 10.23
N ALA A 19 -7.99 4.70 10.67
CA ALA A 19 -7.42 3.89 11.75
C ALA A 19 -8.15 4.14 13.09
N GLU A 20 -8.46 5.39 13.41
CA GLU A 20 -9.23 5.76 14.61
C GLU A 20 -10.63 5.14 14.62
N ILE A 21 -11.25 4.98 13.44
CA ILE A 21 -12.55 4.32 13.28
C ILE A 21 -12.42 2.79 13.39
N LEU A 22 -11.42 2.19 12.75
CA LEU A 22 -11.30 0.73 12.66
C LEU A 22 -10.76 0.10 13.95
N LEU A 23 -9.83 0.74 14.65
CA LEU A 23 -9.18 0.16 15.84
C LEU A 23 -10.19 -0.28 16.92
N PRO A 24 -11.20 0.52 17.31
CA PRO A 24 -12.21 0.10 18.29
C PRO A 24 -13.16 -0.99 17.79
N ILE A 25 -13.32 -1.15 16.47
CA ILE A 25 -14.13 -2.21 15.87
C ILE A 25 -13.36 -3.53 15.94
N LEU A 26 -12.06 -3.50 15.64
CA LEU A 26 -11.18 -4.66 15.68
C LEU A 26 -10.87 -5.13 17.11
N ASP A 27 -10.90 -4.23 18.09
CA ASP A 27 -10.66 -4.58 19.51
C ASP A 27 -11.89 -5.25 20.17
N LYS A 28 -13.06 -5.11 19.56
CA LYS A 28 -14.29 -5.76 20.03
C LYS A 28 -14.36 -7.19 19.49
N GLN A 29 -14.33 -8.17 20.39
CA GLN A 29 -14.50 -9.59 20.08
C GLN A 29 -15.80 -9.91 19.32
N ASP A 30 -16.82 -9.05 19.41
CA ASP A 30 -18.07 -9.18 18.66
C ASP A 30 -17.89 -9.19 17.13
N TYR A 31 -16.74 -8.71 16.63
CA TYR A 31 -16.42 -8.66 15.20
C TYR A 31 -15.42 -9.74 14.77
N ASP A 32 -15.02 -10.65 15.66
CA ASP A 32 -14.13 -11.77 15.35
C ASP A 32 -14.76 -12.62 14.24
N GLY A 33 -14.07 -12.70 13.10
CA GLY A 33 -14.52 -13.47 11.94
C GLY A 33 -15.67 -12.84 11.13
N LEU A 34 -16.08 -11.60 11.42
CA LEU A 34 -17.06 -10.86 10.60
C LEU A 34 -16.43 -10.03 9.48
N ILE A 35 -15.13 -9.78 9.56
CA ILE A 35 -14.39 -8.97 8.59
C ILE A 35 -13.66 -9.89 7.62
N PHE A 36 -14.01 -9.79 6.34
CA PHE A 36 -13.35 -10.49 5.25
C PHE A 36 -12.63 -9.48 4.38
N PHE A 37 -11.31 -9.63 4.26
CA PHE A 37 -10.51 -8.85 3.33
C PHE A 37 -10.37 -9.59 2.00
N SER A 38 -10.39 -8.85 0.90
CA SER A 38 -10.15 -9.34 -0.45
C SER A 38 -9.25 -8.36 -1.19
N ASP A 39 -8.40 -8.88 -2.08
CA ASP A 39 -7.52 -8.07 -2.91
C ASP A 39 -7.31 -8.76 -4.26
N GLU A 40 -6.92 -7.99 -5.27
CA GLU A 40 -6.57 -8.49 -6.59
C GLU A 40 -5.05 -8.42 -6.80
N ALA A 41 -4.46 -9.52 -7.25
CA ALA A 41 -3.04 -9.58 -7.60
C ALA A 41 -2.85 -10.05 -9.04
N ALA A 42 -2.06 -9.28 -9.81
CA ALA A 42 -1.66 -9.66 -11.16
C ALA A 42 -0.32 -10.42 -11.10
N PHE A 43 -0.32 -11.64 -11.65
CA PHE A 43 0.88 -12.47 -11.78
C PHE A 43 1.25 -12.64 -13.25
N HIS A 44 2.53 -12.44 -13.57
CA HIS A 44 3.07 -12.70 -14.90
C HIS A 44 3.88 -14.00 -14.88
N VAL A 45 3.76 -14.82 -15.93
CA VAL A 45 4.53 -16.06 -16.09
C VAL A 45 5.98 -15.77 -16.52
N SER A 46 6.22 -14.59 -17.08
CA SER A 46 7.58 -14.05 -17.20
C SER A 46 8.07 -13.60 -15.82
N GLU A 47 9.38 -13.69 -15.56
CA GLU A 47 10.05 -13.43 -14.27
C GLU A 47 9.91 -11.98 -13.74
N VAL A 48 8.97 -11.20 -14.28
CA VAL A 48 8.74 -9.80 -13.97
C VAL A 48 7.70 -9.68 -12.86
N VAL A 49 8.18 -9.43 -11.65
CA VAL A 49 7.34 -9.07 -10.50
C VAL A 49 7.09 -7.56 -10.49
N HIS A 50 5.85 -7.16 -10.21
CA HIS A 50 5.50 -5.75 -9.98
C HIS A 50 6.18 -5.23 -8.70
N LYS A 51 7.31 -4.53 -8.83
CA LYS A 51 8.11 -4.03 -7.69
C LYS A 51 7.55 -2.78 -6.99
N HIS A 52 6.42 -2.25 -7.45
CA HIS A 52 5.87 -0.98 -6.96
C HIS A 52 5.48 -0.98 -5.46
N ASN A 53 5.20 -2.15 -4.89
CA ASN A 53 4.96 -2.34 -3.46
C ASN A 53 6.01 -3.25 -2.79
N CYS A 54 7.17 -3.46 -3.43
CA CYS A 54 8.19 -4.38 -2.94
C CYS A 54 9.01 -3.72 -1.82
N ARG A 55 8.70 -4.05 -0.56
CA ARG A 55 9.47 -3.56 0.60
C ARG A 55 10.76 -4.36 0.76
N ILE A 56 11.90 -3.69 0.53
CA ILE A 56 13.24 -4.28 0.72
C ILE A 56 13.65 -4.09 2.18
N TRP A 57 13.84 -5.20 2.90
CA TRP A 57 14.37 -5.19 4.26
C TRP A 57 15.90 -5.28 4.23
N SER A 58 16.57 -4.45 5.03
CA SER A 58 18.03 -4.40 5.19
C SER A 58 18.33 -4.05 6.64
N GLU A 59 19.46 -4.51 7.18
CA GLU A 59 19.92 -4.15 8.53
C GLU A 59 20.15 -2.64 8.68
N SER A 60 20.47 -1.96 7.57
CA SER A 60 20.53 -0.51 7.47
C SER A 60 19.36 0.03 6.64
N ASN A 61 18.80 1.17 7.04
CA ASN A 61 17.77 1.86 6.26
C ASN A 61 18.33 2.13 4.86
N PRO A 62 17.69 1.68 3.77
CA PRO A 62 18.19 1.92 2.41
C PRO A 62 18.14 3.40 1.98
N TYR A 63 17.72 4.32 2.85
CA TYR A 63 17.71 5.79 2.79
C TYR A 63 17.05 6.46 1.57
N ALA A 64 16.66 5.69 0.55
CA ALA A 64 16.18 6.21 -0.72
C ALA A 64 14.85 5.55 -1.09
N THR A 65 13.76 6.20 -0.68
CA THR A 65 12.39 5.95 -1.14
C THR A 65 12.00 7.04 -2.13
N PHE A 66 11.37 6.67 -3.25
CA PHE A 66 10.87 7.61 -4.25
C PHE A 66 9.41 7.32 -4.52
N GLU A 67 8.60 8.34 -4.32
CA GLU A 67 7.17 8.29 -4.58
C GLU A 67 6.89 8.53 -6.07
N VAL A 68 6.09 7.64 -6.66
CA VAL A 68 5.69 7.72 -8.07
C VAL A 68 4.17 7.62 -8.17
N ALA A 69 3.58 8.52 -8.95
CA ALA A 69 2.15 8.48 -9.27
C ALA A 69 1.80 7.17 -9.97
N LEU A 70 0.89 6.39 -9.39
CA LEU A 70 0.42 5.12 -9.97
C LEU A 70 -0.25 5.33 -11.34
N LYS A 71 -0.93 6.47 -11.51
CA LYS A 71 -1.59 6.91 -12.74
C LYS A 71 -0.90 8.16 -13.29
N SER A 72 0.34 8.03 -13.72
CA SER A 72 0.94 9.08 -14.55
C SER A 72 0.20 9.16 -15.90
N PRO A 73 0.01 10.37 -16.48
CA PRO A 73 -0.54 10.49 -17.82
C PRO A 73 0.41 9.80 -18.80
N LYS A 74 0.05 8.58 -19.19
CA LYS A 74 0.76 7.86 -20.24
C LYS A 74 0.35 8.47 -21.57
N VAL A 75 1.32 8.86 -22.39
CA VAL A 75 1.05 9.15 -23.80
C VAL A 75 0.61 7.84 -24.42
N MET A 76 -0.67 7.72 -24.80
CA MET A 76 -1.11 6.67 -25.69
C MET A 76 -0.72 7.09 -27.10
N VAL A 77 0.24 6.39 -27.69
CA VAL A 77 0.53 6.45 -29.13
C VAL A 77 -0.33 5.39 -29.81
#